data_AF-A0A2N0M1W1-F1
#
_entry.id   AF-A0A2N0M1W1-F1
#
_cell.length_a   1.000
_cell.length_b   1.000
_cell.length_c   1.000
_cell.angle_alpha   90.00
_cell.angle_beta   90.00
_cell.angle_gamma   90.00
#
_symmetry.space_group_name_H-M   'P 1'
#
loop_
_entity.id
_entity.type
_entity.pdbx_description
1 polymer ?
#
loop_
_entity_poly.entity_id
_entity_poly.type
_entity_poly.pdbx_seq_one_letter_code
_entity_poly.pdbx_strand_id
1 'polypeptide(L)'
;MSQDNTAQAQVAETSAQETKTFIQQVRTRTRRKYAPEDKIRIVLEGFRREVTVSDLCRREGINPGVFYAWTKESMEAGKERLTR
;
A
#
# COMPACT_ATOMS: atom_id res chain seq x y z
N MET A 1 -29.21 -17.09 -31.53
CA MET A 1 -29.87 -16.75 -30.26
C MET A 1 -29.03 -17.13 -29.05
N SER A 2 -28.69 -18.40 -28.78
CA SER A 2 -27.89 -18.76 -27.59
C SER A 2 -26.38 -18.48 -27.69
N GLN A 3 -25.81 -18.44 -28.89
CA GLN A 3 -24.38 -18.14 -29.10
C GLN A 3 -24.07 -16.64 -28.97
N ASP A 4 -25.03 -15.78 -29.28
CA ASP A 4 -24.89 -14.32 -29.26
C ASP A 4 -24.79 -13.77 -27.81
N ASN A 5 -25.49 -14.41 -26.87
CA ASN A 5 -25.44 -14.06 -25.45
C ASN A 5 -24.08 -14.43 -24.82
N THR A 6 -23.52 -15.59 -25.19
CA THR A 6 -22.20 -16.02 -24.71
C THR A 6 -21.10 -15.09 -25.24
N ALA A 7 -21.18 -14.63 -26.49
CA ALA A 7 -20.24 -13.66 -27.04
C ALA A 7 -20.34 -12.29 -26.35
N GLN A 8 -21.55 -11.81 -26.05
CA GLN A 8 -21.74 -10.57 -25.28
C GLN A 8 -21.19 -10.66 -23.86
N ALA A 9 -21.36 -11.80 -23.18
CA ALA A 9 -20.79 -12.04 -21.86
C ALA A 9 -19.25 -12.01 -21.89
N GLN A 10 -18.62 -12.63 -22.89
CA GLN A 10 -17.16 -12.63 -23.08
C GLN A 10 -16.60 -11.21 -23.32
N VAL A 11 -17.31 -10.40 -24.12
CA VAL A 11 -16.93 -9.00 -24.39
C VAL A 11 -17.07 -8.14 -23.14
N ALA A 12 -18.09 -8.37 -22.32
CA ALA A 12 -18.26 -7.68 -21.05
C ALA A 12 -17.16 -8.05 -20.03
N GLU A 13 -16.81 -9.34 -19.93
CA GLU A 13 -15.75 -9.82 -19.04
C GLU A 13 -14.36 -9.29 -19.43
N THR A 14 -14.04 -9.29 -20.73
CA THR A 14 -12.78 -8.73 -21.24
C THR A 14 -12.66 -7.23 -20.97
N SER A 15 -13.73 -6.46 -21.24
CA SER A 15 -13.77 -5.01 -20.94
C SER A 15 -13.63 -4.72 -19.43
N ALA A 16 -14.27 -5.54 -18.59
CA ALA A 16 -14.14 -5.42 -17.13
C ALA A 16 -12.71 -5.75 -16.65
N GLN A 17 -12.07 -6.75 -17.26
CA GLN A 17 -10.70 -7.13 -16.97
C GLN A 17 -9.69 -6.06 -17.39
N GLU A 18 -9.88 -5.44 -18.56
CA GLU A 18 -9.09 -4.29 -19.02
C GLU A 18 -9.24 -3.07 -18.10
N THR A 19 -10.45 -2.80 -17.63
CA THR A 19 -10.70 -1.72 -16.67
C THR A 19 -9.96 -1.99 -15.35
N LYS A 20 -10.00 -3.23 -14.84
CA LYS A 20 -9.30 -3.62 -13.61
C LYS A 20 -7.78 -3.47 -13.74
N THR A 21 -7.19 -3.92 -14.85
CA THR A 21 -5.75 -3.81 -15.08
C THR A 21 -5.32 -2.36 -15.21
N PHE A 22 -6.09 -1.52 -15.91
CA PHE A 22 -5.83 -0.09 -16.01
C PHE A 22 -5.85 0.60 -14.64
N ILE A 23 -6.87 0.36 -13.81
CA ILE A 23 -6.94 0.90 -12.44
C ILE A 23 -5.71 0.48 -11.63
N GLN A 24 -5.30 -0.78 -11.73
CA GLN A 24 -4.13 -1.29 -11.00
C GLN A 24 -2.81 -0.65 -11.48
N GLN A 25 -2.66 -0.42 -12.78
CA GLN A 25 -1.52 0.29 -13.34
C GLN A 25 -1.47 1.75 -12.86
N VAL A 26 -2.60 2.47 -12.93
CA VAL A 26 -2.71 3.85 -12.44
C VAL A 26 -2.34 3.91 -10.97
N ARG A 27 -2.93 3.06 -10.12
CA ARG A 27 -2.63 3.00 -8.67
C ARG A 27 -1.17 2.71 -8.38
N THR A 28 -0.52 1.89 -9.20
CA THR A 28 0.90 1.57 -9.06
C THR A 28 1.77 2.76 -9.44
N ARG A 29 1.42 3.45 -10.53
CA ARG A 29 2.18 4.58 -11.06
C ARG A 29 2.02 5.86 -10.23
N THR A 30 0.85 6.09 -9.64
CA THR A 30 0.56 7.22 -8.76
C THR A 30 0.86 6.95 -7.29
N ARG A 31 1.36 5.75 -6.94
CA ARG A 31 1.73 5.39 -5.57
C ARG A 31 2.77 6.37 -5.03
N ARG A 32 2.46 6.99 -3.90
CA ARG A 32 3.40 7.89 -3.19
C ARG A 32 4.66 7.11 -2.83
N LYS A 33 5.81 7.67 -3.23
CA LYS A 33 7.13 7.13 -2.87
C LYS A 33 7.58 7.82 -1.60
N TYR A 34 7.93 7.03 -0.58
CA TYR A 34 8.51 7.52 0.66
C TYR A 34 10.00 7.32 0.60
N ALA A 35 10.76 8.37 0.87
CA ALA A 35 12.20 8.24 1.05
C ALA A 35 12.47 7.44 2.34
N PRO A 36 13.60 6.73 2.46
CA PRO A 36 13.98 6.05 3.69
C PRO A 36 13.94 6.96 4.94
N GLU A 37 14.31 8.22 4.76
CA GLU A 37 14.33 9.25 5.81
C GLU A 37 12.91 9.56 6.31
N ASP A 38 11.94 9.65 5.40
CA ASP A 38 10.52 9.81 5.77
C ASP A 38 10.00 8.60 6.54
N LYS A 39 10.33 7.40 6.06
CA LYS A 39 9.93 6.15 6.74
C LYS A 39 10.44 6.14 8.18
N ILE A 40 11.70 6.49 8.41
CA ILE A 40 12.30 6.53 9.75
C ILE A 40 11.64 7.63 10.60
N ARG A 41 11.48 8.85 10.08
CA ARG A 41 10.82 9.96 10.78
C ARG A 41 9.43 9.57 11.27
N ILE A 42 8.62 8.98 10.40
CA ILE A 42 7.24 8.56 10.71
C ILE A 42 7.22 7.46 11.76
N VAL A 43 8.08 6.44 11.63
CA VAL A 43 8.18 5.34 12.59
C VAL A 43 8.55 5.86 13.98
N LEU A 44 9.54 6.76 14.06
CA LEU A 44 9.96 7.37 15.33
C LEU A 44 8.88 8.27 15.94
N GLU A 45 8.16 9.06 15.14
CA GLU A 45 7.03 9.87 15.62
C GLU A 45 5.91 8.98 16.21
N GLY A 46 5.63 7.84 15.56
CA GLY A 46 4.68 6.86 16.07
C GLY A 46 5.10 6.23 17.41
N PHE A 47 6.40 6.09 17.65
CA PHE A 47 6.93 5.59 18.94
C PHE A 47 6.81 6.60 20.08
N ARG A 48 6.78 7.91 19.81
CA ARG A 48 6.64 8.95 20.83
C ARG A 48 5.26 8.92 21.51
N ARG A 49 4.25 8.32 20.85
CA ARG A 49 2.85 8.17 21.34
C ARG A 49 2.17 9.52 21.67
N GLU A 50 2.66 10.62 21.13
CA GLU A 50 2.09 11.96 21.29
C GLU A 50 0.81 12.14 20.48
N VAL A 51 0.72 11.46 19.34
CA VAL A 51 -0.48 11.39 18.49
C VAL A 51 -0.88 9.93 18.28
N THR A 52 -2.16 9.69 17.99
CA THR A 52 -2.59 8.34 17.65
C THR A 52 -1.96 7.91 16.31
N VAL A 53 -1.68 6.61 16.16
CA VAL A 53 -1.16 6.07 14.89
C VAL A 53 -2.12 6.40 13.73
N SER A 54 -3.42 6.41 13.98
CA SER A 54 -4.45 6.77 12.99
C SER A 54 -4.29 8.20 12.50
N ASP A 55 -4.08 9.16 13.41
CA ASP A 55 -3.92 10.57 13.04
C ASP A 55 -2.59 10.84 12.35
N LEU A 56 -1.51 10.20 12.82
CA LEU A 56 -0.21 10.22 12.15
C LEU A 56 -0.31 9.69 10.72
N CYS A 57 -0.98 8.54 10.54
CA CYS A 57 -1.16 7.92 9.22
C CYS A 57 -1.96 8.80 8.27
N ARG A 58 -3.01 9.48 8.75
CA ARG A 58 -3.81 10.45 7.97
C ARG A 58 -2.97 11.65 7.54
N ARG A 59 -2.17 12.22 8.44
CA ARG A 59 -1.31 13.38 8.16
C ARG A 59 -0.22 13.05 7.13
N GLU A 60 0.40 11.89 7.26
CA GLU A 60 1.51 11.46 6.40
C GLU A 60 1.03 10.82 5.09
N GLY A 61 -0.28 10.53 4.96
CA GLY A 61 -0.86 9.90 3.76
C GLY A 61 -0.51 8.42 3.63
N ILE A 62 -0.28 7.73 4.74
CA ILE A 62 0.00 6.29 4.79
C ILE A 62 -1.18 5.52 5.35
N ASN A 63 -1.28 4.25 4.97
CA ASN A 63 -2.22 3.33 5.61
C ASN A 63 -1.60 2.80 6.92
N PRO A 64 -2.36 2.66 8.02
CA PRO A 64 -1.86 2.05 9.26
C PRO A 64 -1.18 0.69 9.08
N GLY A 65 -1.64 -0.15 8.14
CA GLY A 65 -0.97 -1.41 7.83
C GLY A 65 0.45 -1.24 7.29
N VAL A 66 0.70 -0.17 6.52
CA VAL A 66 2.04 0.18 6.02
C VAL A 66 2.92 0.66 7.17
N PHE A 67 2.39 1.50 8.07
CA PHE A 67 3.11 1.93 9.28
C PHE A 67 3.60 0.73 10.09
N TYR A 68 2.71 -0.21 10.42
CA TYR A 68 3.10 -1.37 11.23
C TYR A 68 4.09 -2.30 10.49
N ALA A 69 3.96 -2.44 9.17
CA ALA A 69 4.93 -3.19 8.38
C ALA A 69 6.33 -2.55 8.44
N TRP A 70 6.41 -1.22 8.31
CA TRP A 70 7.66 -0.48 8.44
C TRP A 70 8.28 -0.57 9.82
N THR A 71 7.46 -0.45 10.86
CA THR A 71 7.89 -0.60 12.26
C THR A 71 8.48 -1.98 12.50
N LYS A 72 7.84 -3.04 11.98
CA LYS A 72 8.34 -4.41 12.09
C LYS A 72 9.68 -4.59 11.39
N GLU A 73 9.79 -4.14 10.14
CA GLU A 73 11.03 -4.24 9.35
C GLU A 73 12.19 -3.48 10.00
N SER A 74 11.92 -2.28 10.53
CA SER A 74 12.92 -1.47 11.24
C SER A 74 13.42 -2.16 12.52
N MET A 75 12.52 -2.83 13.24
CA MET A 75 12.87 -3.56 14.46
C MET A 75 13.67 -4.83 14.16
N GLU A 76 13.31 -5.56 13.10
CA GLU A 76 14.01 -6.78 12.69
C GLU A 76 15.44 -6.47 12.22
N ALA A 77 15.59 -5.44 11.36
CA ALA A 77 16.90 -4.97 10.92
C ALA A 77 17.76 -4.44 12.09
N GLY A 78 17.13 -3.87 13.12
CA GLY A 78 17.80 -3.45 14.34
C GLY A 78 18.32 -4.62 15.18
N LYS A 79 17.53 -5.71 15.31
CA LYS A 79 17.93 -6.91 16.05
C LYS A 79 19.06 -7.66 15.36
N GLU A 80 18.98 -7.86 14.06
CA GLU A 80 20.01 -8.57 13.30
C GLU A 80 21.39 -7.92 13.46
N ARG A 81 21.44 -6.58 13.54
CA ARG A 81 22.66 -5.83 13.80
C ARG A 81 23.18 -5.92 15.23
N LEU A 82 22.30 -6.13 16.22
CA LEU A 82 22.68 -6.26 17.62
C LEU A 82 23.13 -7.68 17.98
N THR A 83 22.72 -8.68 17.20
CA THR A 83 22.99 -10.10 17.47
C THR A 83 24.19 -10.64 16.67
N ARG A 84 24.87 -9.77 15.91
CA ARG A 84 26.04 -10.09 15.08
C ARG A 84 27.35 -9.71 15.77
#